data_AF-A0A3S8WH08-F1
#
_entry.id   AF-A0A3S8WH08-F1
#
_cell.length_a   1.000
_cell.length_b   1.000
_cell.length_c   1.000
_cell.angle_alpha   90.00
_cell.angle_beta   90.00
_cell.angle_gamma   90.00
#
_symmetry.space_group_name_H-M   'P 1'
#
loop_
_entity.id
_entity.type
_entity.pdbx_description
1 polymer ?
#
loop_
_entity_poly.entity_id
_entity_poly.type
_entity_poly.pdbx_seq_one_letter_code
_entity_poly.pdbx_strand_id
1 'polypeptide(L)'
;MTDAPPRAELLLDRDVPEDLGRELVAAFDRLGAPPVRVRRTLVHRGAADIPWIVLASLPLQAFLSGLGAEAVKDAYAAFKGVVRRTARPASATDGGARPLVLQDPAGGLSIVLEPDLPAEAYESLVALDLAKFTVGPLHYDRAQGRWRSVLDEAAG
;
A
#
# COMPACT_ATOMS: atom_id res chain seq x y z
N MET A 1 10.58 -12.23 24.84
CA MET A 1 10.43 -12.08 23.37
C MET A 1 10.53 -10.60 23.09
N THR A 2 11.51 -10.18 22.30
CA THR A 2 11.84 -8.75 22.12
C THR A 2 10.72 -8.10 21.33
N ASP A 3 9.87 -7.34 22.03
CA ASP A 3 8.88 -6.43 21.47
C ASP A 3 9.64 -5.29 20.78
N ALA A 4 10.18 -5.58 19.59
CA ALA A 4 10.70 -4.54 18.74
C ALA A 4 9.48 -3.68 18.34
N PRO A 5 9.55 -2.35 18.49
CA PRO A 5 8.42 -1.50 18.11
C PRO A 5 8.03 -1.84 16.67
N PRO A 6 6.72 -1.85 16.33
CA PRO A 6 6.29 -2.13 14.97
C PRO A 6 7.06 -1.17 14.06
N ARG A 7 7.79 -1.71 13.08
CA ARG A 7 8.52 -0.92 12.09
C ARG A 7 7.82 -1.13 10.77
N ALA A 8 7.55 -0.03 10.08
CA ALA A 8 7.12 -0.13 8.70
C ALA A 8 8.34 -0.44 7.83
N GLU A 9 8.25 -1.39 6.89
CA GLU A 9 9.31 -1.59 5.90
C GLU A 9 8.83 -1.12 4.54
N LEU A 10 9.59 -0.22 3.91
CA LEU A 10 9.32 0.26 2.55
C LEU A 10 10.33 -0.37 1.60
N LEU A 11 9.89 -1.38 0.85
CA LEU A 11 10.68 -1.97 -0.21
C LEU A 11 10.44 -1.18 -1.49
N LEU A 12 11.53 -0.67 -2.08
CA LEU A 12 11.50 0.06 -3.34
C LEU A 12 12.19 -0.77 -4.43
N ASP A 13 11.62 -0.78 -5.63
CA ASP A 13 12.32 -1.24 -6.83
C ASP A 13 13.60 -0.39 -7.02
N ARG A 14 14.66 -0.98 -7.58
CA ARG A 14 15.94 -0.28 -7.80
C ARG A 14 15.75 0.97 -8.67
N ASP A 15 14.81 0.90 -9.62
CA ASP A 15 14.62 1.93 -10.63
C ASP A 15 13.80 3.13 -10.07
N VAL A 16 13.35 3.04 -8.81
CA VAL A 16 12.67 4.13 -8.10
C VAL A 16 13.67 5.23 -7.73
N PRO A 17 13.44 6.50 -8.16
CA PRO A 17 14.27 7.63 -7.78
C PRO A 17 14.33 7.85 -6.26
N GLU A 18 15.48 8.31 -5.76
CA GLU A 18 15.68 8.52 -4.31
C GLU A 18 14.78 9.62 -3.73
N ASP A 19 14.51 10.67 -4.51
CA ASP A 19 13.58 11.73 -4.11
C ASP A 19 12.18 11.18 -3.85
N LEU A 20 11.70 10.27 -4.71
CA LEU A 20 10.41 9.61 -4.55
C LEU A 20 10.39 8.71 -3.31
N GLY A 21 11.48 8.01 -3.03
CA GLY A 21 11.65 7.24 -1.79
C GLY A 21 11.56 8.12 -0.54
N ARG A 22 12.20 9.29 -0.54
CA ARG A 22 12.10 10.27 0.56
C ARG A 22 10.69 10.84 0.72
N GLU A 23 10.02 11.16 -0.39
CA GLU A 23 8.63 11.63 -0.38
C GLU A 23 7.67 10.61 0.21
N LEU A 24 7.85 9.32 -0.13
CA LEU A 24 7.09 8.22 0.43
C LEU A 24 7.30 8.12 1.94
N VAL A 25 8.55 8.10 2.40
CA VAL A 25 8.84 8.07 3.85
C VAL A 25 8.17 9.23 4.57
N ALA A 26 8.27 10.46 4.03
CA ALA A 26 7.63 11.63 4.62
C ALA A 26 6.09 11.55 4.60
N ALA A 27 5.50 10.92 3.58
CA ALA A 27 4.06 10.68 3.55
C ALA A 27 3.64 9.68 4.63
N PHE A 28 4.33 8.54 4.75
CA PHE A 28 4.06 7.54 5.78
C PHE A 28 4.22 8.12 7.20
N ASP A 29 5.25 8.93 7.45
CA ASP A 29 5.47 9.61 8.72
C ASP A 29 4.32 10.57 9.07
N ARG A 30 3.87 11.39 8.11
CA ARG A 30 2.71 12.29 8.29
C ARG A 30 1.38 11.56 8.54
N LEU A 31 1.28 10.31 8.09
CA LEU A 31 0.11 9.46 8.28
C LEU A 31 0.14 8.75 9.63
N GLY A 32 1.16 8.99 10.47
CA GLY A 32 1.33 8.33 11.76
C GLY A 32 1.76 6.87 11.63
N ALA A 33 2.33 6.47 10.48
CA ALA A 33 2.91 5.15 10.35
C ALA A 33 4.12 5.01 11.29
N PRO A 34 4.39 3.80 11.81
CA PRO A 34 5.60 3.58 12.59
C PRO A 34 6.87 3.87 11.78
N PRO A 35 8.03 4.09 12.44
CA PRO A 35 9.27 4.43 11.77
C PRO A 35 9.57 3.53 10.57
N VAL A 36 9.66 4.14 9.39
CA VAL A 36 9.81 3.44 8.11
C VAL A 36 11.27 3.11 7.85
N ARG A 37 11.59 1.83 7.68
CA ARG A 37 12.88 1.37 7.17
C ARG A 37 12.80 1.17 5.67
N VAL A 38 13.56 1.97 4.92
CA VAL A 38 13.64 1.83 3.46
C VAL A 38 14.67 0.76 3.10
N ARG A 39 14.29 -0.15 2.19
CA ARG A 39 15.19 -1.12 1.59
C ARG A 39 14.99 -1.13 0.08
N ARG A 40 16.09 -1.12 -0.67
CA ARG A 40 16.05 -1.40 -2.11
C ARG A 40 16.06 -2.91 -2.31
N THR A 41 15.11 -3.44 -3.08
CA THR A 41 15.06 -4.87 -3.38
C THR A 41 15.52 -5.15 -4.81
N LEU A 42 16.21 -6.27 -4.98
CA LEU A 42 16.57 -6.83 -6.28
C LEU A 42 15.61 -7.97 -6.55
N VAL A 43 14.61 -7.74 -7.39
CA VAL A 43 13.73 -8.78 -7.97
C VAL A 43 12.77 -9.42 -6.95
N HIS A 44 11.48 -9.11 -7.06
CA HIS A 44 10.46 -10.02 -6.54
C HIS A 44 10.33 -11.17 -7.54
N ARG A 45 10.79 -12.36 -7.16
CA ARG A 45 10.47 -13.62 -7.87
C ARG A 45 9.86 -14.55 -6.83
N GLY A 46 8.56 -14.44 -6.65
CA GLY A 46 7.77 -15.25 -5.72
C GLY A 46 6.38 -15.46 -6.32
N ALA A 47 5.77 -16.62 -6.08
CA ALA A 47 4.61 -17.14 -6.83
C ALA A 47 3.35 -16.22 -6.94
N ALA A 48 3.34 -15.06 -6.31
CA ALA A 48 2.37 -13.96 -6.48
C ALA A 48 3.04 -12.73 -7.11
N ASP A 49 3.71 -12.89 -8.27
CA ASP A 49 4.51 -11.89 -8.98
C ASP A 49 3.65 -10.71 -9.49
N ILE A 50 3.18 -9.86 -8.56
CA ILE A 50 2.64 -8.53 -8.89
C ILE A 50 3.85 -7.63 -9.12
N PRO A 51 4.07 -7.07 -10.32
CA PRO A 51 5.15 -6.11 -10.54
C PRO A 51 4.81 -4.82 -9.82
N TRP A 52 5.34 -4.60 -8.62
CA TRP A 52 5.07 -3.42 -7.78
C TRP A 52 6.22 -2.41 -7.81
N ILE A 53 5.91 -1.13 -7.61
CA ILE A 53 6.92 -0.06 -7.45
C ILE A 53 7.37 0.08 -6.00
N VAL A 54 6.43 -0.12 -5.07
CA VAL A 54 6.62 0.05 -3.62
C VAL A 54 5.85 -1.03 -2.89
N LEU A 55 6.50 -1.69 -1.92
CA LEU A 55 5.83 -2.54 -0.94
C LEU A 55 6.02 -1.94 0.46
N ALA A 56 4.92 -1.58 1.13
CA ALA A 56 4.94 -1.08 2.50
C ALA A 56 4.41 -2.16 3.44
N SER A 57 5.28 -2.72 4.29
CA SER A 57 4.92 -3.71 5.31
C SER A 57 4.63 -3.01 6.63
N LEU A 58 3.38 -2.98 7.10
CA LEU A 58 2.98 -2.33 8.34
C LEU A 58 1.68 -2.94 8.90
N PRO A 59 1.35 -2.76 10.20
CA PRO A 59 0.08 -3.22 10.76
C PRO A 59 -1.07 -2.46 10.09
N LEU A 60 -1.65 -3.06 9.04
CA LEU A 60 -2.54 -2.34 8.13
C LEU A 60 -3.80 -1.86 8.86
N GLN A 61 -4.35 -2.67 9.76
CA GLN A 61 -5.54 -2.28 10.51
C GLN A 61 -5.31 -1.02 11.37
N ALA A 62 -4.16 -0.93 12.06
CA ALA A 62 -3.81 0.22 12.87
C ALA A 62 -3.55 1.46 12.00
N PHE A 63 -2.89 1.27 10.86
CA PHE A 63 -2.62 2.32 9.89
C PHE A 63 -3.91 2.90 9.28
N LEU A 64 -4.83 2.04 8.82
CA LEU A 64 -6.10 2.46 8.23
C LEU A 64 -7.00 3.14 9.28
N SER A 65 -7.03 2.60 10.50
CA SER A 65 -7.78 3.21 11.62
C SER A 65 -7.23 4.59 11.99
N GLY A 66 -5.90 4.77 11.98
CA GLY A 66 -5.26 6.07 12.20
C GLY A 66 -5.55 7.07 11.08
N LEU A 67 -5.66 6.60 9.84
CA LEU A 67 -5.97 7.41 8.66
C LEU A 67 -7.41 7.95 8.65
N GLY A 68 -8.34 7.23 9.31
CA GLY A 68 -9.75 7.61 9.41
C GLY A 68 -10.09 8.59 10.52
N ALA A 69 -9.12 8.98 11.36
CA ALA A 69 -9.34 10.00 12.37
C ALA A 69 -9.52 11.39 11.72
N GLU A 70 -10.51 12.16 12.17
CA GLU A 70 -10.89 13.50 11.66
C GLU A 70 -9.71 14.47 11.44
N ALA A 71 -8.61 14.29 12.18
CA ALA A 71 -7.42 15.12 12.15
C ALA A 71 -6.46 14.86 10.96
N VAL A 72 -6.73 13.87 10.10
CA VAL A 72 -5.74 13.34 9.14
C VAL A 72 -6.15 13.55 7.66
N LYS A 73 -7.21 14.32 7.39
CA LYS A 73 -7.72 14.61 6.02
C LYS A 73 -6.63 15.15 5.08
N ASP A 74 -5.75 16.03 5.58
CA ASP A 74 -4.66 16.60 4.79
C ASP A 74 -3.55 15.58 4.50
N ALA A 75 -3.21 14.73 5.48
CA ALA A 75 -2.22 13.67 5.29
C ALA A 75 -2.75 12.60 4.32
N TYR A 76 -4.04 12.29 4.37
CA TYR A 76 -4.70 11.41 3.41
C TYR A 76 -4.68 11.98 1.98
N ALA A 77 -4.93 13.29 1.81
CA ALA A 77 -4.76 13.94 0.51
C ALA A 77 -3.31 13.87 0.01
N ALA A 78 -2.32 14.06 0.91
CA ALA A 78 -0.91 13.91 0.59
C ALA A 78 -0.55 12.47 0.21
N PHE A 79 -1.09 11.47 0.92
CA PHE A 79 -0.93 10.05 0.60
C PHE A 79 -1.46 9.73 -0.80
N LYS A 80 -2.70 10.15 -1.10
CA LYS A 80 -3.28 10.02 -2.45
C LYS A 80 -2.39 10.66 -3.51
N GLY A 81 -1.84 11.84 -3.21
CA GLY A 81 -0.91 12.55 -4.09
C GLY A 81 0.37 11.75 -4.37
N VAL A 82 0.92 11.11 -3.34
CA VAL A 82 2.13 10.29 -3.45
C VAL A 82 1.85 8.98 -4.18
N VAL A 83 0.76 8.27 -3.87
CA VAL A 83 0.34 7.06 -4.60
C VAL A 83 0.15 7.36 -6.09
N ARG A 84 -0.50 8.49 -6.43
CA ARG A 84 -0.65 8.94 -7.82
C ARG A 84 0.67 9.29 -8.48
N ARG A 85 1.67 9.77 -7.73
CA ARG A 85 3.00 10.10 -8.26
C ARG A 85 3.83 8.83 -8.49
N THR A 86 3.76 7.86 -7.59
CA THR A 86 4.39 6.54 -7.76
C THR A 86 3.76 5.75 -8.90
N ALA A 87 2.46 5.95 -9.14
CA ALA A 87 1.73 5.40 -10.26
C ALA A 87 2.15 5.98 -11.62
N ARG A 88 2.80 7.16 -11.66
CA ARG A 88 3.18 7.79 -12.92
C ARG A 88 4.43 7.10 -13.47
N PRO A 89 4.43 6.64 -14.74
CA PRO A 89 5.61 6.03 -15.34
C PRO A 89 6.78 7.01 -15.33
N ALA A 90 7.93 6.56 -14.83
CA ALA A 90 9.17 7.36 -14.76
C ALA A 90 9.75 7.67 -16.16
N SER A 91 9.31 6.94 -17.20
CA SER A 91 9.56 7.24 -18.60
C SER A 91 8.54 6.58 -19.51
N ALA A 92 8.28 7.18 -20.68
CA ALA A 92 7.35 6.66 -21.70
C ALA A 92 7.77 5.28 -22.29
N THR A 93 8.98 4.82 -21.98
CA THR A 93 9.54 3.52 -22.37
C THR A 93 9.33 2.41 -21.33
N ASP A 94 8.95 2.75 -20.10
CA ASP A 94 8.65 1.76 -19.06
C ASP A 94 7.18 1.38 -19.16
N GLY A 95 6.92 0.19 -19.70
CA GLY A 95 5.59 -0.35 -19.87
C GLY A 95 4.82 -0.39 -18.55
N GLY A 96 3.80 0.47 -18.44
CA GLY A 96 2.75 0.40 -17.43
C GLY A 96 3.04 1.14 -16.13
N ALA A 97 2.02 1.87 -15.67
CA ALA A 97 1.93 2.37 -14.30
C ALA A 97 1.90 1.16 -13.34
N ARG A 98 2.90 1.02 -12.45
CA ARG A 98 2.94 -0.13 -11.53
C ARG A 98 2.25 0.21 -10.20
N PRO A 99 1.53 -0.75 -9.59
CA PRO A 99 0.81 -0.52 -8.34
C PRO A 99 1.74 -0.34 -7.14
N LEU A 100 1.20 0.30 -6.10
CA LEU A 100 1.77 0.33 -4.75
C LEU A 100 1.08 -0.75 -3.91
N VAL A 101 1.85 -1.60 -3.24
CA VAL A 101 1.33 -2.70 -2.44
C VAL A 101 1.53 -2.39 -0.96
N LEU A 102 0.44 -2.41 -0.19
CA LEU A 102 0.51 -2.38 1.27
C LEU A 102 0.40 -3.83 1.77
N GLN A 103 1.30 -4.29 2.61
CA GLN A 103 1.31 -5.65 3.14
C GLN A 103 1.24 -5.63 4.67
N ASP A 104 0.48 -6.56 5.25
CA ASP A 104 0.48 -6.81 6.68
C ASP A 104 1.53 -7.88 7.03
N PRO A 105 2.56 -7.56 7.83
CA PRO A 105 3.57 -8.53 8.25
C PRO A 105 3.02 -9.63 9.16
N ALA A 106 1.91 -9.39 9.88
CA ALA A 106 1.34 -10.36 10.82
C ALA A 106 0.37 -11.33 10.14
N GLY A 107 -0.39 -10.85 9.17
CA GLY A 107 -1.50 -11.59 8.55
C GLY A 107 -1.24 -12.08 7.12
N GLY A 108 -0.17 -11.63 6.45
CA GLY A 108 0.08 -11.96 5.05
C GLY A 108 -0.91 -11.34 4.05
N LEU A 109 -1.92 -10.61 4.53
CA LEU A 109 -2.81 -9.81 3.69
C LEU A 109 -2.01 -8.72 2.97
N SER A 110 -2.37 -8.46 1.73
CA SER A 110 -1.84 -7.35 0.97
C SER A 110 -2.98 -6.60 0.29
N ILE A 111 -2.83 -5.30 0.14
CA ILE A 111 -3.76 -4.39 -0.54
C ILE A 111 -3.01 -3.78 -1.71
N VAL A 112 -3.58 -3.91 -2.91
CA VAL A 112 -2.99 -3.40 -4.13
C VAL A 112 -3.63 -2.06 -4.47
N LEU A 113 -2.85 -0.99 -4.35
CA LEU A 113 -3.25 0.35 -4.76
C LEU A 113 -2.90 0.56 -6.23
N GLU A 114 -3.90 0.36 -7.08
CA GLU A 114 -3.80 0.59 -8.52
C GLU A 114 -3.64 2.09 -8.84
N PRO A 115 -2.90 2.41 -9.92
CA PRO A 115 -2.58 3.78 -10.29
C PRO A 115 -3.80 4.64 -10.64
N ASP A 116 -4.86 4.01 -11.13
CA ASP A 116 -6.08 4.62 -11.64
C ASP A 116 -7.27 4.42 -10.68
N LEU A 117 -6.99 4.20 -9.39
CA LEU A 117 -8.05 4.05 -8.39
C LEU A 117 -8.93 5.31 -8.29
N PRO A 118 -10.26 5.15 -8.28
CA PRO A 118 -11.19 6.25 -8.11
C PRO A 118 -11.13 6.77 -6.65
N ALA A 119 -11.64 7.98 -6.39
CA ALA A 119 -11.51 8.60 -5.07
C ALA A 119 -12.21 7.77 -3.97
N GLU A 120 -13.33 7.18 -4.32
CA GLU A 120 -14.19 6.32 -3.50
C GLU A 120 -13.47 5.04 -3.07
N ALA A 121 -12.52 4.55 -3.88
CA ALA A 121 -11.68 3.41 -3.50
C ALA A 121 -10.79 3.74 -2.31
N TYR A 122 -10.20 4.93 -2.31
CA TYR A 122 -9.42 5.38 -1.17
C TYR A 122 -10.34 5.60 0.04
N GLU A 123 -11.55 6.16 -0.14
CA GLU A 123 -12.43 6.47 0.99
C GLU A 123 -12.91 5.20 1.69
N SER A 124 -13.31 4.20 0.89
CA SER A 124 -13.65 2.88 1.38
C SER A 124 -12.47 2.12 1.97
N LEU A 125 -11.23 2.40 1.54
CA LEU A 125 -10.02 1.79 2.12
C LEU A 125 -9.84 2.17 3.58
N VAL A 126 -10.14 3.41 3.95
CA VAL A 126 -10.02 3.90 5.33
C VAL A 126 -11.07 3.27 6.25
N ALA A 127 -12.24 2.98 5.72
CA ALA A 127 -13.32 2.30 6.44
C ALA A 127 -13.22 0.75 6.36
N LEU A 128 -12.16 0.21 5.74
CA LEU A 128 -12.02 -1.21 5.50
C LEU A 128 -11.68 -1.94 6.81
N ASP A 129 -12.46 -2.96 7.12
CA ASP A 129 -12.18 -3.90 8.20
C ASP A 129 -11.44 -5.11 7.65
N LEU A 130 -10.12 -5.16 7.88
CA LEU A 130 -9.26 -6.24 7.36
C LEU A 130 -9.47 -7.56 8.09
N ALA A 131 -10.06 -7.55 9.30
CA ALA A 131 -10.37 -8.78 10.02
C ALA A 131 -11.41 -9.66 9.31
N LYS A 132 -12.10 -9.11 8.30
CA LYS A 132 -13.06 -9.84 7.45
C LYS A 132 -12.40 -10.63 6.32
N PHE A 133 -11.10 -10.49 6.12
CA PHE A 133 -10.35 -11.16 5.06
C PHE A 133 -9.30 -12.08 5.70
N THR A 134 -9.15 -13.27 5.14
CA THR A 134 -8.20 -14.28 5.63
C THR A 134 -6.98 -14.36 4.71
N VAL A 135 -7.17 -14.17 3.40
CA VAL A 135 -6.08 -14.21 2.42
C VAL A 135 -6.18 -13.06 1.42
N GLY A 136 -5.03 -12.46 1.07
CA GLY A 136 -4.91 -11.43 0.04
C GLY A 136 -4.43 -12.00 -1.30
N PRO A 137 -4.27 -11.17 -2.36
CA PRO A 137 -4.33 -9.71 -2.34
C PRO A 137 -5.76 -9.15 -2.44
N LEU A 138 -5.99 -8.02 -1.77
CA LEU A 138 -7.20 -7.21 -1.90
C LEU A 138 -7.05 -6.22 -3.05
N HIS A 139 -8.05 -6.21 -3.93
CA HIS A 139 -8.20 -5.30 -5.05
C HIS A 139 -9.53 -4.54 -4.93
N TYR A 140 -9.57 -3.32 -5.45
CA TYR A 140 -10.81 -2.57 -5.52
C TYR A 140 -11.63 -3.00 -6.74
N ASP A 141 -12.79 -3.60 -6.50
CA ASP A 141 -13.75 -3.93 -7.55
C ASP A 141 -14.60 -2.70 -7.89
N ARG A 142 -14.32 -2.10 -9.05
CA ARG A 142 -15.04 -0.92 -9.56
C ARG A 142 -16.50 -1.21 -9.90
N ALA A 143 -16.84 -2.44 -10.30
CA ALA A 143 -18.21 -2.80 -10.65
C ALA A 143 -19.08 -2.91 -9.38
N GLN A 144 -18.48 -3.35 -8.27
CA GLN A 144 -19.18 -3.51 -7.00
C GLN A 144 -18.91 -2.38 -5.99
N GLY A 145 -18.00 -1.46 -6.30
CA GLY A 145 -17.64 -0.34 -5.44
C GLY A 145 -16.99 -0.75 -4.11
N ARG A 146 -16.33 -1.91 -4.04
CA ARG A 146 -15.80 -2.47 -2.78
C ARG A 146 -14.45 -3.16 -2.94
N TRP A 147 -13.68 -3.22 -1.85
CA TRP A 147 -12.46 -4.03 -1.76
C TRP A 147 -12.80 -5.52 -1.64
N ARG A 148 -12.12 -6.37 -2.42
CA ARG A 148 -12.34 -7.82 -2.48
C ARG A 148 -11.02 -8.55 -2.61
N SER A 149 -10.96 -9.77 -2.07
CA SER A 149 -9.90 -10.72 -2.36
C SER A 149 -10.47 -11.91 -3.11
N VAL A 150 -10.00 -12.13 -4.34
CA VAL A 150 -10.44 -13.26 -5.18
C VAL A 150 -10.04 -14.59 -4.54
N LEU A 151 -8.88 -14.63 -3.88
CA LEU A 151 -8.39 -15.83 -3.20
C LEU A 151 -9.21 -16.15 -1.95
N ASP A 152 -9.67 -15.13 -1.23
CA ASP A 152 -10.50 -15.29 -0.03
C ASP A 152 -11.90 -15.79 -0.40
N GLU A 153 -12.49 -15.19 -1.44
CA GLU A 153 -13.80 -15.60 -1.96
C GLU A 153 -13.79 -16.98 -2.62
N ALA A 154 -12.65 -17.44 -3.14
CA ALA A 154 -12.51 -18.79 -3.68
C ALA A 154 -12.29 -19.86 -2.58
N ALA A 155 -11.90 -19.45 -1.37
CA ALA A 155 -11.63 -20.34 -0.24
C ALA A 155 -12.83 -20.52 0.71
N GLY A 156 -13.84 -19.64 0.63
CA GLY A 156 -15.10 -19.70 1.37
C GLY A 156 -16.24 -20.34 0.59
#